data_AF-A0A3N5UQE4-F1
#
_entry.id   AF-A0A3N5UQE4-F1
#
_cell.length_a   1.000
_cell.length_b   1.000
_cell.length_c   1.000
_cell.angle_alpha   90.00
_cell.angle_beta   90.00
_cell.angle_gamma   90.00
#
_symmetry.space_group_name_H-M   'P 1'
#
loop_
_entity.id
_entity.type
_entity.pdbx_description
1 polymer ?
#
loop_
_entity_poly.entity_id
_entity_poly.type
_entity_poly.pdbx_seq_one_letter_code
_entity_poly.pdbx_strand_id
1 'polypeptide(L)'
;MTEHNRHFDGVDRHVSPQFGKDLRALFEPPGAVPQEVDKAIADMAGTHLASRKHVSPRRLVIPMRWAAVAAAAVIVLCTILYTTVTHDTPHSAFRIPHSVDPGRADIDSSGRVDILDAFRLARHVESRGQAQTEWDFNDDGLVDRQDVDIVAFAAVRLDKGV
;
A
#
# COMPACT_ATOMS: atom_id res chain seq x y z
N MET A 1 -30.22 13.72 35.81
CA MET A 1 -29.06 12.80 35.87
C MET A 1 -28.03 13.27 34.86
N THR A 2 -26.87 13.74 35.30
CA THR A 2 -25.74 14.16 34.45
C THR A 2 -24.51 13.39 34.90
N GLU A 3 -24.27 12.22 34.30
CA GLU A 3 -23.06 11.46 34.58
C GLU A 3 -21.85 12.12 33.89
N HIS A 4 -20.87 12.44 34.72
CA HIS A 4 -19.62 13.09 34.35
C HIS A 4 -18.67 12.09 33.71
N ASN A 5 -18.35 12.32 32.44
CA ASN A 5 -17.30 11.62 31.70
C ASN A 5 -15.93 12.22 32.11
N ARG A 6 -15.29 11.69 33.16
CA ARG A 6 -13.96 12.11 33.65
C ARG A 6 -12.98 10.94 33.71
N HIS A 7 -12.48 10.45 32.57
CA HIS A 7 -11.53 9.33 32.62
C HIS A 7 -10.31 9.36 31.70
N PHE A 8 -10.02 10.42 30.94
CA PHE A 8 -8.91 10.37 29.97
C PHE A 8 -7.86 11.48 30.01
N ASP A 9 -7.90 12.42 30.96
CA ASP A 9 -6.91 13.52 31.02
C ASP A 9 -5.72 13.27 31.96
N GLY A 10 -5.48 12.03 32.38
CA GLY A 10 -4.56 11.72 33.50
C GLY A 10 -3.40 10.79 33.19
N VAL A 11 -3.05 10.56 31.93
CA VAL A 11 -1.95 9.63 31.58
C VAL A 11 -0.81 10.39 30.90
N ASP A 12 -0.28 11.39 31.59
CA ASP A 12 1.13 11.74 31.43
C ASP A 12 1.95 10.53 31.92
N ARG A 13 2.19 9.58 31.02
CA ARG A 13 3.10 8.43 31.24
C ARG A 13 4.49 8.98 31.53
N HIS A 14 4.72 9.35 32.77
CA HIS A 14 6.05 9.58 33.33
C HIS A 14 6.75 8.23 33.31
N VAL A 15 7.42 7.95 32.21
CA VAL A 15 8.30 6.81 32.10
C VAL A 15 9.38 7.00 33.16
N SER A 16 9.48 6.06 34.09
CA SER A 16 10.50 6.13 35.14
C SER A 16 11.87 6.34 34.49
N PRO A 17 12.69 7.28 34.98
CA PRO A 17 14.02 7.53 34.42
C PRO A 17 14.90 6.28 34.43
N GLN A 18 14.62 5.36 35.35
CA GLN A 18 15.30 4.06 35.43
C GLN A 18 14.91 3.14 34.27
N PHE A 19 13.63 3.07 33.93
CA PHE A 19 13.15 2.27 32.80
C PHE A 19 13.70 2.78 31.46
N GLY A 20 13.76 4.11 31.28
CA GLY A 20 14.41 4.70 30.09
C GLY A 20 15.90 4.38 30.00
N LYS A 21 16.60 4.28 31.14
CA LYS A 21 18.01 3.89 31.21
C LYS A 21 18.21 2.42 30.86
N ASP A 22 17.34 1.55 31.35
CA ASP A 22 17.40 0.11 31.04
C ASP A 22 17.09 -0.17 29.58
N LEU A 23 16.11 0.52 29.01
CA LEU A 23 15.82 0.43 27.57
C LEU A 23 16.97 0.93 26.71
N ARG A 24 17.62 2.04 27.08
CA ARG A 24 18.84 2.47 26.40
C ARG A 24 19.94 1.43 26.53
N ALA A 25 20.18 0.89 27.72
CA ALA A 25 21.18 -0.17 27.89
C ALA A 25 20.92 -1.42 27.01
N LEU A 26 19.65 -1.74 26.74
CA LEU A 26 19.28 -2.90 25.93
C LEU A 26 19.19 -2.63 24.42
N PHE A 27 18.84 -1.41 24.02
CA PHE A 27 18.48 -1.07 22.64
C PHE A 27 19.27 0.10 22.06
N GLU A 28 20.20 0.70 22.79
CA GLU A 28 21.07 1.74 22.27
C GLU A 28 21.85 1.18 21.07
N PRO A 29 21.58 1.70 19.85
CA PRO A 29 22.22 1.18 18.66
C PRO A 29 23.73 1.33 18.79
N PRO A 30 24.52 0.32 18.39
CA PRO A 30 25.97 0.37 18.50
C PRO A 30 26.53 1.46 17.58
N GLY A 31 26.81 2.63 18.17
CA GLY A 31 27.63 3.68 17.60
C GLY A 31 27.02 4.45 16.43
N ALA A 32 27.58 5.64 16.19
CA ALA A 32 27.31 6.42 15.00
C ALA A 32 27.74 5.62 13.76
N VAL A 33 26.88 5.62 12.73
CA VAL A 33 27.15 4.94 11.46
C VAL A 33 28.49 5.41 10.89
N PRO A 34 29.42 4.50 10.53
CA PRO A 34 30.70 4.88 9.94
C PRO A 34 30.51 5.71 8.67
N GLN A 35 31.29 6.76 8.50
CA GLN A 35 31.17 7.68 7.36
C GLN A 35 31.41 6.99 6.01
N GLU A 36 32.12 5.86 5.99
CA GLU A 36 32.31 5.06 4.78
C GLU A 36 30.99 4.45 4.29
N VAL A 37 30.13 4.01 5.21
CA VAL A 37 28.83 3.41 4.87
C VAL A 37 27.88 4.47 4.32
N ASP A 38 27.87 5.64 4.95
CA ASP A 38 27.01 6.76 4.52
C ASP A 38 27.39 7.23 3.10
N LYS A 39 28.69 7.34 2.82
CA LYS A 39 29.19 7.64 1.45
C LYS A 39 28.83 6.55 0.45
N ALA A 40 28.96 5.28 0.82
CA ALA A 40 28.59 4.17 -0.05
C ALA A 40 27.09 4.17 -0.41
N ILE A 41 26.23 4.53 0.53
CA ILE A 41 24.79 4.67 0.30
C ILE A 41 24.51 5.88 -0.61
N ALA A 42 25.17 7.02 -0.38
CA ALA A 42 25.00 8.21 -1.22
C ALA A 42 25.43 7.96 -2.67
N ASP A 43 26.55 7.28 -2.90
CA ASP A 43 27.03 6.92 -4.25
C ASP A 43 26.10 5.91 -4.94
N MET A 44 25.57 4.94 -4.18
CA MET A 44 24.59 3.98 -4.69
C MET A 44 23.27 4.66 -5.07
N ALA A 45 22.80 5.62 -4.27
CA ALA A 45 21.61 6.41 -4.60
C ALA A 45 21.83 7.29 -5.84
N GLY A 46 23.01 7.92 -5.94
CA GLY A 46 23.39 8.77 -7.09
C GLY A 46 23.44 7.99 -8.40
N THR A 47 23.99 6.78 -8.39
CA THR A 47 24.06 5.91 -9.58
C THR A 47 22.66 5.48 -10.05
N HIS A 48 21.78 5.08 -9.13
CA HIS A 48 20.39 4.73 -9.48
C HIS A 48 19.59 5.91 -10.05
N LEU A 49 19.83 7.13 -9.56
CA LEU A 49 19.19 8.35 -10.05
C LEU A 49 19.77 8.82 -11.40
N ALA A 50 21.08 8.67 -11.61
CA ALA A 50 21.75 9.03 -12.85
C ALA A 50 21.30 8.16 -14.03
N SER A 51 21.03 6.86 -13.80
CA SER A 51 20.50 5.95 -14.83
C SER A 51 19.13 6.37 -15.36
N ARG A 52 18.35 7.17 -14.62
CA ARG A 52 17.07 7.73 -15.11
C ARG A 52 17.22 8.99 -15.96
N LYS A 53 18.38 9.66 -15.96
CA LYS A 53 18.53 11.01 -16.53
C LYS A 53 18.94 11.03 -18.02
N HIS A 54 19.21 9.88 -18.64
CA HIS A 54 19.76 9.81 -20.00
C HIS A 54 18.87 9.03 -20.98
N VAL A 55 17.60 9.43 -21.10
CA VAL A 55 16.85 9.18 -22.35
C VAL A 55 16.70 10.52 -23.04
N SER A 56 17.76 10.97 -23.72
CA SER A 56 17.61 12.02 -24.72
C SER A 56 16.70 11.47 -25.82
N PRO A 57 15.54 12.07 -26.13
CA PRO A 57 14.74 11.61 -27.23
C PRO A 57 15.53 11.90 -28.52
N ARG A 58 16.08 10.85 -29.13
CA ARG A 58 16.52 10.89 -30.52
C ARG A 58 15.32 11.41 -31.32
N ARG A 59 15.45 12.63 -31.86
CA ARG A 59 14.41 13.25 -32.69
C ARG A 59 14.17 12.36 -33.90
N LEU A 60 13.18 11.48 -33.83
CA LEU A 60 12.61 10.81 -34.99
C LEU A 60 11.76 11.83 -35.72
N VAL A 61 12.27 12.34 -36.83
CA VAL A 61 11.54 13.22 -37.72
C VAL A 61 10.56 12.35 -38.50
N ILE A 62 9.32 12.22 -38.02
CA ILE A 62 8.26 11.47 -38.70
C ILE A 62 7.57 12.43 -39.68
N PRO A 63 7.42 12.08 -40.98
CA PRO A 63 6.78 12.96 -41.95
C PRO A 63 5.28 13.15 -41.62
N MET A 64 4.88 14.42 -41.62
CA MET A 64 3.67 15.03 -41.07
C MET A 64 2.33 14.56 -41.67
N ARG A 65 2.30 13.52 -42.52
CA ARG A 65 1.11 13.13 -43.30
C ARG A 65 0.32 11.94 -42.75
N TRP A 66 0.80 11.31 -41.67
CA TRP A 66 0.11 10.21 -40.96
C TRP A 66 -0.11 10.47 -39.46
N ALA A 67 0.25 11.65 -38.97
CA ALA A 67 0.32 11.95 -37.54
C ALA A 67 -1.04 12.15 -36.85
N ALA A 68 -2.14 12.36 -37.59
CA ALA A 68 -3.42 12.72 -36.97
C ALA A 68 -4.20 11.52 -36.38
N VAL A 69 -4.01 10.30 -36.88
CA VAL A 69 -4.81 9.13 -36.44
C VAL A 69 -4.06 8.26 -35.43
N ALA A 70 -2.73 8.17 -35.52
CA ALA A 70 -1.93 7.37 -34.59
C ALA A 70 -1.69 8.06 -33.23
N ALA A 71 -1.66 9.39 -33.18
CA ALA A 71 -1.40 10.12 -31.93
C ALA A 71 -2.50 9.91 -30.88
N ALA A 72 -3.77 9.89 -31.30
CA ALA A 72 -4.89 9.64 -30.37
C ALA A 72 -4.83 8.24 -29.76
N ALA A 73 -4.55 7.20 -30.57
CA ALA A 73 -4.45 5.83 -30.09
C ALA A 73 -3.28 5.62 -29.12
N VAL A 74 -2.12 6.25 -29.38
CA VAL A 74 -0.97 6.17 -28.47
C VAL A 74 -1.22 6.96 -27.19
N ILE A 75 -1.87 8.13 -27.25
CA ILE A 75 -2.24 8.88 -26.04
C ILE A 75 -3.28 8.10 -25.22
N VAL A 76 -4.28 7.49 -25.86
CA VAL A 76 -5.28 6.63 -25.19
C VAL A 76 -4.61 5.38 -24.59
N LEU A 77 -3.73 4.71 -25.33
CA LEU A 77 -3.02 3.54 -24.84
C LEU A 77 -2.04 3.90 -23.71
N CYS A 78 -1.30 5.01 -23.83
CA CYS A 78 -0.42 5.50 -22.77
C CYS A 78 -1.22 5.99 -21.56
N THR A 79 -2.39 6.60 -21.73
CA THR A 79 -3.25 6.98 -20.59
C THR A 79 -3.81 5.74 -19.92
N ILE A 80 -4.29 4.73 -20.65
CA ILE A 80 -4.73 3.45 -20.09
C ILE A 80 -3.59 2.74 -19.35
N LEU A 81 -2.39 2.66 -19.95
CA LEU A 81 -1.24 2.02 -19.32
C LEU A 81 -0.68 2.83 -18.15
N TYR A 82 -0.72 4.17 -18.21
CA TYR A 82 -0.27 5.02 -17.13
C TYR A 82 -1.26 4.97 -15.97
N THR A 83 -2.58 4.94 -16.22
CA THR A 83 -3.55 4.70 -15.15
C THR A 83 -3.33 3.31 -14.56
N THR A 84 -3.24 2.24 -15.34
CA THR A 84 -3.08 0.89 -14.75
C THR A 84 -1.76 0.64 -14.01
N VAL A 85 -0.67 1.34 -14.37
CA VAL A 85 0.65 1.16 -13.73
C VAL A 85 0.91 2.17 -12.60
N THR A 86 0.19 3.30 -12.53
CA THR A 86 0.42 4.34 -11.51
C THR A 86 -0.69 4.47 -10.45
N HIS A 87 -1.55 3.46 -10.29
CA HIS A 87 -2.42 3.35 -9.11
C HIS A 87 -1.68 2.93 -7.81
N ASP A 88 -0.40 3.29 -7.67
CA ASP A 88 0.14 3.70 -6.36
C ASP A 88 -0.35 5.14 -6.08
N THR A 89 -1.67 5.34 -6.06
CA THR A 89 -2.23 6.61 -5.59
C THR A 89 -2.24 6.62 -4.06
N PRO A 90 -1.71 7.68 -3.43
CA PRO A 90 -1.67 7.82 -1.98
C PRO A 90 -3.10 7.95 -1.47
N HIS A 91 -3.54 7.01 -0.62
CA HIS A 91 -4.76 7.10 0.20
C HIS A 91 -5.93 7.84 -0.49
N SER A 92 -6.34 7.37 -1.68
CA SER A 92 -7.67 7.73 -2.19
C SER A 92 -8.68 7.26 -1.16
N ALA A 93 -9.50 8.20 -0.67
CA ALA A 93 -10.46 7.99 0.40
C ALA A 93 -11.16 6.64 0.24
N PHE A 94 -10.81 5.73 1.15
CA PHE A 94 -11.31 4.38 1.28
C PHE A 94 -12.84 4.37 1.18
N ARG A 95 -13.36 4.13 -0.02
CA ARG A 95 -14.77 3.84 -0.22
C ARG A 95 -14.94 2.36 0.04
N ILE A 96 -15.01 2.00 1.33
CA ILE A 96 -15.50 0.68 1.73
C ILE A 96 -16.87 0.50 1.08
N PRO A 97 -17.05 -0.49 0.19
CA PRO A 97 -18.38 -0.97 -0.14
C PRO A 97 -19.02 -1.35 1.20
N HIS A 98 -20.11 -0.68 1.57
CA HIS A 98 -20.74 -0.78 2.89
C HIS A 98 -21.30 -2.18 3.23
N SER A 99 -21.01 -3.20 2.44
CA SER A 99 -21.56 -4.53 2.56
C SER A 99 -20.76 -5.50 1.68
N VAL A 100 -19.51 -5.79 2.05
CA VAL A 100 -18.91 -7.05 1.62
C VAL A 100 -19.66 -8.15 2.37
N ASP A 101 -20.27 -9.07 1.62
CA ASP A 101 -20.88 -10.26 2.21
C ASP A 101 -19.79 -11.04 2.96
N PRO A 102 -19.91 -11.26 4.27
CA PRO A 102 -18.92 -12.02 5.04
C PRO A 102 -18.65 -13.39 4.43
N GLY A 103 -19.65 -14.04 3.84
CA GLY A 103 -19.46 -15.34 3.20
C GLY A 103 -18.57 -15.29 1.95
N ARG A 104 -18.48 -14.14 1.28
CA ARG A 104 -17.62 -13.94 0.10
C ARG A 104 -16.18 -13.60 0.48
N ALA A 105 -15.97 -12.96 1.63
CA ALA A 105 -14.65 -12.58 2.14
C ALA A 105 -13.91 -13.73 2.86
N ASP A 106 -14.60 -14.84 3.13
CA ASP A 106 -14.03 -16.08 3.65
C ASP A 106 -13.36 -16.86 2.51
N ILE A 107 -12.09 -16.53 2.26
CA ILE A 107 -11.28 -17.08 1.17
C ILE A 107 -10.87 -18.52 1.47
N ASP A 108 -10.77 -18.87 2.76
CA ASP A 108 -10.42 -20.23 3.16
C ASP A 108 -11.59 -21.17 3.43
N SER A 109 -12.82 -20.70 3.23
CA SER A 109 -14.06 -21.45 3.48
C SER A 109 -14.15 -21.99 4.92
N SER A 110 -13.57 -21.30 5.89
CA SER A 110 -13.60 -21.72 7.30
C SER A 110 -14.89 -21.33 8.04
N GLY A 111 -15.78 -20.61 7.38
CA GLY A 111 -17.04 -20.09 7.92
C GLY A 111 -16.87 -18.82 8.74
N ARG A 112 -15.69 -18.20 8.73
CA ARG A 112 -15.37 -16.93 9.41
C ARG A 112 -14.48 -16.09 8.51
N VAL A 113 -14.57 -14.77 8.65
CA VAL A 113 -13.66 -13.83 7.99
C VAL A 113 -12.67 -13.32 9.03
N ASP A 114 -11.38 -13.60 8.83
CA ASP A 114 -10.33 -13.05 9.68
C ASP A 114 -9.12 -12.54 8.88
N ILE A 115 -8.09 -12.08 9.59
CA ILE A 115 -6.91 -11.49 8.95
C ILE A 115 -6.12 -12.51 8.11
N LEU A 116 -6.31 -13.81 8.33
CA LEU A 116 -5.67 -14.86 7.54
C LEU A 116 -6.26 -14.93 6.14
N ASP A 117 -7.54 -14.61 5.94
CA ASP A 117 -8.16 -14.50 4.62
C ASP A 117 -7.50 -13.39 3.81
N ALA A 118 -7.34 -12.21 4.41
CA ALA A 118 -6.62 -11.09 3.79
C ALA A 118 -5.17 -11.46 3.45
N PHE A 119 -4.48 -12.17 4.34
CA PHE A 119 -3.11 -12.62 4.10
C PHE A 119 -3.02 -13.64 2.94
N ARG A 120 -3.98 -14.57 2.83
CA ARG A 120 -4.04 -15.52 1.72
C ARG A 120 -4.25 -14.80 0.39
N LEU A 121 -5.14 -13.81 0.36
CA LEU A 121 -5.36 -12.98 -0.82
C LEU A 121 -4.08 -12.24 -1.23
N ALA A 122 -3.41 -11.60 -0.26
CA ALA A 122 -2.16 -10.89 -0.51
C ALA A 122 -1.08 -11.80 -1.11
N ARG A 123 -0.92 -13.01 -0.54
CA ARG A 123 0.02 -14.01 -1.04
C ARG A 123 -0.32 -14.46 -2.46
N HIS A 124 -1.61 -14.59 -2.78
CA HIS A 124 -2.06 -14.95 -4.13
C HIS A 124 -1.72 -13.85 -5.14
N VAL A 125 -2.03 -12.58 -4.80
CA VAL A 125 -1.69 -11.39 -5.60
C VAL A 125 -0.18 -11.31 -5.85
N GLU A 126 0.65 -11.49 -4.81
CA GLU A 126 2.11 -11.48 -4.94
C GLU A 126 2.65 -12.61 -5.83
N SER A 127 2.07 -13.80 -5.73
CA SER A 127 2.48 -14.96 -6.50
C SER A 127 2.16 -14.85 -8.00
N ARG A 128 1.45 -13.79 -8.42
CA ARG A 128 0.85 -13.66 -9.77
C ARG A 128 0.05 -14.89 -10.17
N GLY A 129 -0.56 -15.54 -9.19
CA GLY A 129 -1.52 -16.62 -9.44
C GLY A 129 -2.66 -16.10 -10.31
N GLN A 130 -3.34 -16.99 -11.04
CA GLN A 130 -4.54 -16.59 -11.76
C GLN A 130 -5.53 -16.01 -10.75
N ALA A 131 -5.72 -14.69 -10.82
CA ALA A 131 -6.72 -13.97 -10.06
C ALA A 131 -8.09 -14.52 -10.44
N GLN A 132 -8.78 -15.11 -9.46
CA GLN A 132 -10.16 -15.53 -9.67
C GLN A 132 -11.03 -14.29 -9.57
N THR A 133 -11.85 -14.01 -10.59
CA THR A 133 -12.73 -12.83 -10.63
C THR A 133 -13.67 -12.74 -9.43
N GLU A 134 -13.92 -13.86 -8.74
CA GLU A 134 -14.67 -13.88 -7.48
C GLU A 134 -14.01 -13.09 -6.33
N TRP A 135 -12.68 -12.93 -6.36
CA TRP A 135 -11.88 -12.23 -5.34
C TRP A 135 -11.65 -10.75 -5.65
N ASP A 136 -12.30 -10.23 -6.69
CA ASP A 136 -12.42 -8.80 -6.97
C ASP A 136 -13.57 -8.24 -6.12
N PHE A 137 -13.23 -7.66 -4.97
CA PHE A 137 -14.18 -7.16 -3.98
C PHE A 137 -14.59 -5.71 -4.22
N ASN A 138 -13.83 -4.96 -5.02
CA ASN A 138 -14.16 -3.59 -5.41
C ASN A 138 -14.86 -3.48 -6.79
N ASP A 139 -15.03 -4.62 -7.48
CA ASP A 139 -15.61 -4.78 -8.82
C ASP A 139 -14.89 -3.94 -9.90
N ASP A 140 -13.57 -3.77 -9.79
CA ASP A 140 -12.76 -2.98 -10.73
C ASP A 140 -12.16 -3.82 -11.89
N GLY A 141 -12.37 -5.13 -11.87
CA GLY A 141 -11.90 -6.11 -12.84
C GLY A 141 -10.46 -6.59 -12.60
N LEU A 142 -9.82 -6.15 -11.52
CA LEU A 142 -8.49 -6.57 -11.08
C LEU A 142 -8.62 -7.22 -9.70
N VAL A 143 -7.70 -8.15 -9.39
CA VAL A 143 -7.53 -8.65 -8.03
C VAL A 143 -6.17 -8.18 -7.57
N ASP A 144 -6.15 -7.16 -6.72
CA ASP A 144 -4.95 -6.47 -6.30
C ASP A 144 -4.93 -6.17 -4.80
N ARG A 145 -4.09 -5.22 -4.39
CA ARG A 145 -3.93 -4.84 -2.99
C ARG A 145 -5.18 -4.17 -2.40
N GLN A 146 -5.99 -3.51 -3.21
CA GLN A 146 -7.22 -2.87 -2.76
C GLN A 146 -8.22 -3.91 -2.25
N ASP A 147 -8.30 -5.07 -2.91
CA ASP A 147 -9.10 -6.21 -2.49
C ASP A 147 -8.64 -6.77 -1.13
N VAL A 148 -7.32 -6.87 -0.93
CA VAL A 148 -6.71 -7.26 0.35
C VAL A 148 -7.15 -6.33 1.47
N ASP A 149 -7.10 -5.02 1.23
CA ASP A 149 -7.46 -4.03 2.24
C ASP A 149 -8.96 -4.10 2.60
N ILE A 150 -9.81 -4.43 1.63
CA ILE A 150 -11.24 -4.65 1.85
C ILE A 150 -11.49 -5.86 2.76
N VAL A 151 -10.84 -6.99 2.49
CA VAL A 151 -10.95 -8.21 3.34
C VAL A 151 -10.36 -7.95 4.73
N ALA A 152 -9.22 -7.27 4.82
CA ALA A 152 -8.61 -6.91 6.10
C ALA A 152 -9.53 -6.01 6.94
N PHE A 153 -10.21 -5.06 6.32
CA PHE A 153 -11.17 -4.22 7.03
C PHE A 153 -12.43 -4.99 7.46
N ALA A 154 -12.90 -5.94 6.65
CA ALA A 154 -13.98 -6.84 7.04
C ALA A 154 -13.59 -7.66 8.28
N ALA A 155 -12.36 -8.16 8.36
CA ALA A 155 -11.84 -8.90 9.50
C ALA A 155 -11.72 -8.06 10.79
N VAL A 156 -11.43 -6.76 10.67
CA VAL A 156 -11.21 -5.85 11.81
C VAL A 156 -12.50 -5.12 12.22
N ARG A 157 -13.57 -5.21 11.45
CA ARG A 157 -14.88 -4.64 11.83
C ARG A 157 -15.37 -5.31 13.11
N LEU A 158 -15.28 -4.56 14.21
CA LEU A 158 -15.97 -4.89 15.44
C LEU A 158 -17.46 -4.68 15.19
N ASP A 159 -18.26 -5.73 15.28
CA ASP A 159 -19.70 -5.57 15.44
C ASP A 159 -19.92 -4.66 16.64
N LYS A 160 -20.74 -3.62 16.43
CA LYS A 160 -21.06 -2.63 17.47
C LYS A 160 -21.37 -3.37 18.76
N GLY A 161 -20.54 -3.16 19.77
CA GLY A 161 -20.69 -3.77 21.08
C GLY A 161 -22.14 -3.64 21.55
N VAL A 162 -22.69 -4.79 21.95
CA VAL A 162 -23.95 -4.88 22.71
C VAL A 162 -23.89 -4.09 24.00
#